data_AF-A0A4Q6AM52-F1
#
_entry.id   AF-A0A4Q6AM52-F1
#
_cell.length_a   1.000
_cell.length_b   1.000
_cell.length_c   1.000
_cell.angle_alpha   90.00
_cell.angle_beta   90.00
_cell.angle_gamma   90.00
#
_symmetry.space_group_name_H-M   'P 1'
#
loop_
_entity.id
_entity.type
_entity.pdbx_description
1 polymer ?
#
loop_
_entity_poly.entity_id
_entity_poly.type
_entity_poly.pdbx_seq_one_letter_code
_entity_poly.pdbx_strand_id
1 'polypeptide(L)' 'MATILITGGTGMIGTALSKMLADRGHDVIILTRKAKPAKGNIQFREWNVEKGTIDATAITEAD' A
#
# COMPACT_ATOMS: atom_id res chain seq x y z
N MET A 1 15.88 5.62 0.68
CA MET A 1 14.67 5.08 1.32
C MET A 1 13.51 5.96 0.89
N ALA A 2 12.39 5.36 0.48
CA ALA A 2 11.23 6.07 -0.07
C ALA A 2 9.95 5.35 0.34
N THR A 3 8.85 6.09 0.42
CA THR A 3 7.51 5.54 0.61
C THR A 3 6.87 5.32 -0.75
N ILE A 4 6.38 4.10 -1.01
CA ILE A 4 5.86 3.72 -2.33
C ILE A 4 4.40 3.31 -2.19
N LEU A 5 3.52 4.07 -2.83
CA LEU A 5 2.09 3.77 -2.88
C LEU A 5 1.77 2.83 -4.05
N ILE A 6 1.10 1.72 -3.77
CA ILE A 6 0.76 0.68 -4.76
C ILE A 6 -0.74 0.40 -4.73
N THR A 7 -1.40 0.60 -5.88
CA THR A 7 -2.73 0.04 -6.14
C THR A 7 -2.61 -1.40 -6.63
N GLY A 8 -3.59 -2.26 -6.32
CA GLY A 8 -3.52 -3.68 -6.70
C GLY A 8 -2.42 -4.49 -5.99
N GLY A 9 -1.81 -3.94 -4.93
CA GLY A 9 -0.72 -4.57 -4.16
C GLY A 9 -1.09 -5.91 -3.50
N THR A 10 -2.38 -6.26 -3.46
CA THR A 10 -2.86 -7.56 -2.95
C THR A 10 -2.96 -8.66 -4.02
N GLY A 11 -2.74 -8.33 -5.30
CA GLY A 11 -2.70 -9.30 -6.40
C GLY A 11 -1.38 -10.06 -6.46
N MET A 12 -1.26 -11.02 -7.39
CA MET A 12 -0.07 -11.86 -7.55
C MET A 12 1.22 -11.04 -7.73
N ILE A 13 1.21 -10.13 -8.71
CA ILE A 13 2.37 -9.27 -9.01
C ILE A 13 2.58 -8.26 -7.88
N GLY A 14 1.51 -7.61 -7.43
CA GLY A 14 1.57 -6.62 -6.35
C GLY A 14 2.22 -7.17 -5.08
N THR A 15 1.86 -8.39 -4.68
CA THR A 15 2.41 -9.04 -3.49
C THR A 15 3.92 -9.27 -3.61
N ALA A 16 4.38 -9.78 -4.77
CA ALA A 16 5.80 -10.01 -5.01
C ALA A 16 6.59 -8.69 -5.07
N LEU A 17 6.04 -7.68 -5.74
CA LEU A 17 6.63 -6.36 -5.85
C LEU A 17 6.75 -5.67 -4.48
N SER A 18 5.66 -5.64 -3.70
CA SER A 18 5.65 -5.02 -2.37
C SER A 18 6.65 -5.70 -1.43
N LYS A 19 6.77 -7.02 -1.49
CA LYS A 19 7.80 -7.74 -0.73
C LYS A 19 9.20 -7.33 -1.15
N MET A 20 9.50 -7.34 -2.45
CA MET A 20 10.83 -6.97 -2.95
C MET A 20 11.23 -5.54 -2.54
N LEU A 21 10.28 -4.59 -2.60
CA LEU A 21 10.52 -3.20 -2.20
C LEU A 21 10.76 -3.07 -0.69
N ALA A 22 9.96 -3.76 0.12
CA ALA A 22 10.16 -3.80 1.57
C ALA A 22 11.50 -4.43 1.96
N ASP A 23 11.89 -5.53 1.30
CA ASP A 23 13.19 -6.20 1.52
C ASP A 23 14.38 -5.30 1.15
N ARG A 24 14.17 -4.30 0.28
CA ARG A 24 15.16 -3.24 -0.05
C ARG A 24 15.13 -2.05 0.92
N GLY A 25 14.31 -2.11 1.97
CA GLY A 25 14.22 -1.07 2.99
C GLY A 25 13.30 0.10 2.62
N HIS A 26 12.42 -0.05 1.63
CA HIS A 26 11.37 0.94 1.35
C HIS A 26 10.15 0.71 2.24
N ASP A 27 9.43 1.79 2.54
CA ASP A 27 8.08 1.69 3.08
C ASP A 27 7.09 1.54 1.92
N VAL A 28 6.14 0.62 2.07
CA VAL A 28 5.18 0.31 1.02
C VAL A 28 3.78 0.48 1.56
N ILE A 29 2.99 1.33 0.91
CA ILE A 29 1.58 1.53 1.24
C ILE A 29 0.75 0.87 0.14
N ILE A 30 -0.09 -0.09 0.51
CA ILE A 30 -0.99 -0.78 -0.42
C ILE A 30 -2.41 -0.25 -0.22
N LEU A 31 -2.98 0.30 -1.29
CA LEU A 31 -4.41 0.63 -1.32
C LEU A 31 -5.24 -0.63 -1.51
N THR A 32 -6.20 -0.86 -0.62
CA THR A 32 -7.05 -2.04 -0.60
C THR A 32 -8.49 -1.67 -0.24
N ARG A 33 -9.44 -2.37 -0.87
CA ARG A 33 -10.87 -2.26 -0.56
C ARG A 33 -11.26 -2.91 0.76
N LYS A 34 -10.39 -3.79 1.29
CA LYS A 34 -10.59 -4.50 2.55
C LYS A 34 -9.44 -4.19 3.49
N ALA A 35 -9.75 -3.77 4.71
CA ALA A 35 -8.78 -3.54 5.76
C ALA A 35 -7.93 -4.80 6.01
N LYS A 36 -6.62 -4.59 6.21
CA LYS A 36 -5.66 -5.64 6.53
C LYS A 36 -4.67 -5.09 7.56
N PRO A 37 -4.17 -5.93 8.47
CA PRO A 37 -3.10 -5.51 9.37
C PRO A 37 -1.81 -5.24 8.60
N ALA A 38 -1.00 -4.31 9.11
CA ALA A 38 0.34 -4.06 8.59
C ALA A 38 1.23 -5.31 8.71
N LYS A 39 2.23 -5.41 7.83
CA LYS A 39 3.20 -6.50 7.81
C LYS A 39 4.60 -5.96 7.55
N GLY A 40 5.39 -5.78 8.62
CA GLY A 40 6.70 -5.12 8.52
C GLY A 40 6.53 -3.71 7.95
N ASN A 41 7.33 -3.38 6.93
CA ASN A 41 7.28 -2.08 6.24
C ASN A 41 6.14 -1.97 5.22
N ILE A 42 5.21 -2.93 5.20
CA ILE A 42 4.04 -2.92 4.31
C ILE A 42 2.81 -2.52 5.10
N GLN A 43 2.26 -1.35 4.78
CA GLN A 43 1.03 -0.81 5.32
C GLN A 43 -0.12 -1.04 4.35
N PHE A 44 -1.33 -1.19 4.88
CA PHE A 44 -2.54 -1.28 4.09
C PHE A 44 -3.46 -0.11 4.44
N ARG A 45 -3.92 0.61 3.42
CA ARG A 45 -4.78 1.78 3.55
C ARG A 45 -6.05 1.59 2.74
N GLU A 46 -7.16 2.13 3.23
CA GLU A 46 -8.46 1.91 2.62
C GLU A 46 -8.60 2.72 1.32
N TRP A 47 -9.08 2.07 0.28
CA TRP A 47 -9.57 2.73 -0.92
C TRP A 47 -10.94 2.17 -1.28
N ASN A 48 -11.96 3.01 -1.15
CA ASN A 48 -13.34 2.67 -1.46
C ASN A 48 -13.76 3.41 -2.73
N VAL A 49 -13.70 2.69 -3.86
CA VAL A 49 -14.05 3.23 -5.17
C VAL A 49 -15.54 3.55 -5.28
N GLU A 50 -16.42 2.73 -4.68
CA GLU A 50 -17.87 2.91 -4.73
C GLU A 50 -18.31 4.19 -4.02
N LYS A 51 -17.66 4.52 -2.89
CA LYS A 51 -17.90 5.76 -2.15
C LYS A 51 -17.07 6.94 -2.66
N GLY A 52 -16.17 6.72 -3.60
CA GLY A 52 -15.22 7.74 -4.08
C GLY A 52 -14.25 8.23 -3.01
N THR A 53 -13.98 7.44 -1.98
CA THR A 53 -13.12 7.83 -0.85
C THR A 53 -11.79 7.09 -0.87
N ILE A 54 -10.72 7.81 -0.60
CA ILE A 54 -9.37 7.28 -0.42
C ILE A 54 -8.83 7.79 0.91
N ASP A 55 -8.08 6.95 1.62
CA ASP A 55 -7.35 7.41 2.80
C ASP A 55 -6.31 8.45 2.38
N ALA A 56 -6.55 9.71 2.73
CA ALA A 56 -5.68 10.82 2.37
C ALA A 56 -4.26 10.67 2.94
N THR A 57 -4.11 9.99 4.08
CA THR A 57 -2.79 9.74 4.69
C THR A 57 -1.92 8.89 3.77
N ALA A 58 -2.52 7.97 3.01
CA ALA A 58 -1.80 7.13 2.05
C ALA A 58 -1.15 7.94 0.92
N ILE A 59 -1.75 9.09 0.57
CA ILE A 59 -1.23 9.99 -0.47
C ILE A 59 -0.15 10.87 0.15
N THR A 60 -0.45 11.51 1.29
CA THR A 60 0.49 12.43 1.95
C THR A 60 1.76 11.75 2.44
N GLU A 61 1.72 10.48 2.86
CA GLU A 61 2.91 9.72 3.29
C GLU A 61 3.82 9.33 2.10
N ALA A 62 3.30 9.37 0.86
CA ALA A 62 3.99 8.92 -0.34
C ALA A 62 4.48 10.05 -1.27
N ASP A 63 4.13 11.30 -0.96
CA ASP A 63 4.55 12.53 -1.68
C ASP A 63 5.85 13.09 -1.08
#